data_AF-A0A2N5IAG3-F1
#
_entry.id   AF-A0A2N5IAG3-F1
#
_cell.length_a   1.000
_cell.length_b   1.000
_cell.length_c   1.000
_cell.angle_alpha   90.00
_cell.angle_beta   90.00
_cell.angle_gamma   90.00
#
_symmetry.space_group_name_H-M   'P 1'
#
loop_
_entity.id
_entity.type
_entity.pdbx_description
1 polymer ?
#
loop_
_entity_poly.entity_id
_entity_poly.type
_entity_poly.pdbx_seq_one_letter_code
_entity_poly.pdbx_strand_id
1 'polypeptide(L)'
;MDIVVTIPKSEYLNDDKESKHMKEEDLVQFWTLNRSPKNISVGDRVYFVKNGEIESSMEIMEIEKDSSMTCLTTDRTWTGSCQLVLDDLQDEHHLGIHVKGFQGFRYRWW
;
A
#
# COMPACT_ATOMS: atom_id res chain seq x y z
N MET A 1 7.84 -0.15 -11.23
CA MET A 1 8.36 -1.37 -10.58
C MET A 1 7.56 -1.65 -9.33
N ASP A 2 6.98 -2.84 -9.25
CA ASP A 2 6.14 -3.28 -8.13
C ASP A 2 6.82 -3.15 -6.76
N ILE A 3 6.00 -2.94 -5.73
CA ILE A 3 6.45 -2.88 -4.34
C ILE A 3 5.76 -3.94 -3.48
N VAL A 4 6.40 -4.26 -2.37
CA VAL A 4 5.89 -5.13 -1.33
C VAL A 4 5.79 -4.33 -0.05
N VAL A 5 4.66 -4.47 0.65
CA VAL A 5 4.40 -3.86 1.95
C VAL A 5 3.97 -4.95 2.93
N THR A 6 4.17 -4.72 4.23
CA THR A 6 3.65 -5.61 5.27
C THR A 6 2.51 -4.94 5.99
N ILE A 7 1.39 -5.64 6.11
CA ILE A 7 0.27 -5.19 6.93
C ILE A 7 0.63 -5.45 8.40
N PRO A 8 0.56 -4.45 9.29
CA PRO A 8 0.73 -4.67 10.72
C PRO A 8 -0.36 -5.61 11.26
N LYS A 9 0.00 -6.49 12.20
CA LYS A 9 -0.97 -7.44 12.80
C LYS A 9 -2.21 -6.78 13.40
N SER A 10 -2.09 -5.54 13.87
CA SER A 10 -3.22 -4.76 14.40
C SER A 10 -4.26 -4.41 13.33
N GLU A 11 -3.86 -4.30 12.07
CA GLU A 11 -4.72 -3.87 10.95
C GLU A 11 -5.37 -5.03 10.21
N TYR A 12 -5.03 -6.28 10.52
CA TYR A 12 -5.54 -7.45 9.78
C TYR A 12 -7.07 -7.50 9.71
N LEU A 13 -7.75 -7.18 10.81
CA LEU A 13 -9.21 -7.19 10.89
C LEU A 13 -9.86 -6.05 10.08
N ASN A 14 -9.17 -4.92 9.91
CA ASN A 14 -9.67 -3.81 9.12
C ASN A 14 -9.49 -4.12 7.64
N ASP A 15 -8.28 -4.57 7.28
CA ASP A 15 -7.92 -5.00 5.93
C ASP A 15 -8.83 -6.11 5.38
N ASP A 16 -9.19 -7.11 6.21
CA ASP A 16 -10.14 -8.16 5.80
C ASP A 16 -11.54 -7.61 5.50
N LYS A 17 -11.99 -6.58 6.25
CA LYS A 17 -13.28 -5.94 6.02
C LYS A 17 -13.26 -5.07 4.77
N GLU A 18 -12.19 -4.30 4.58
CA GLU A 18 -11.98 -3.45 3.40
C GLU A 18 -11.92 -4.30 2.13
N SER A 19 -11.11 -5.35 2.12
CA SER A 19 -11.02 -6.30 1.00
C SER A 19 -12.36 -6.95 0.65
N LYS A 20 -13.19 -7.24 1.66
CA LYS A 20 -14.54 -7.78 1.45
C LYS A 20 -15.47 -6.73 0.82
N HIS A 21 -15.47 -5.50 1.34
CA HIS A 21 -16.30 -4.41 0.82
C HIS A 21 -15.87 -4.02 -0.61
N MET A 22 -14.58 -4.01 -0.94
CA MET A 22 -14.12 -3.75 -2.31
C MET A 22 -14.72 -4.73 -3.31
N LYS A 23 -14.74 -6.03 -2.98
CA LYS A 23 -15.32 -7.07 -3.85
C LYS A 23 -16.84 -6.94 -4.01
N GLU A 24 -17.52 -6.32 -3.05
CA GLU A 24 -18.98 -6.19 -3.03
C GLU A 24 -19.46 -4.84 -3.62
N GLU A 25 -18.68 -3.76 -3.49
CA GLU A 25 -19.13 -2.38 -3.74
C GLU A 25 -18.28 -1.56 -4.73
N ASP A 26 -17.32 -2.17 -5.46
CA ASP A 26 -16.47 -1.47 -6.47
C ASP A 26 -15.73 -0.26 -5.86
N LEU A 27 -15.20 -0.44 -4.65
CA LEU A 27 -14.51 0.60 -3.88
C LEU A 27 -13.01 0.53 -4.11
N VAL A 28 -12.34 1.68 -4.08
CA VAL A 28 -10.87 1.79 -4.09
C VAL A 28 -10.28 1.73 -2.68
N GLN A 29 -9.08 1.18 -2.52
CA GLN A 29 -8.35 1.13 -1.26
C GLN A 29 -7.20 2.14 -1.25
N PHE A 30 -6.89 2.68 -0.07
CA PHE A 30 -5.81 3.64 0.10
C PHE A 30 -4.68 3.03 0.91
N TRP A 31 -3.44 3.22 0.46
CA TRP A 31 -2.24 2.84 1.21
C TRP A 31 -1.29 4.01 1.38
N THR A 32 -0.91 4.32 2.62
CA THR A 32 -0.02 5.44 2.94
C THR A 32 1.38 4.94 3.27
N LEU A 33 2.40 5.50 2.62
CA LEU A 33 3.80 5.18 2.86
C LEU A 33 4.52 6.36 3.50
N ASN A 34 5.33 6.06 4.52
CA ASN A 34 6.18 7.05 5.20
C ASN A 34 7.32 7.60 4.31
N ARG A 35 7.56 7.02 3.14
CA ARG A 35 8.54 7.47 2.13
C ARG A 35 8.00 7.13 0.74
N SER A 36 8.23 8.01 -0.24
CA SER A 36 7.84 7.73 -1.63
C SER A 36 8.84 6.77 -2.30
N PRO A 37 8.38 5.64 -2.87
CA PRO A 37 9.22 4.83 -3.74
C PRO A 37 9.59 5.63 -5.00
N LYS A 38 10.88 5.64 -5.36
CA LYS A 38 11.37 6.41 -6.52
C LYS A 38 10.93 5.84 -7.86
N ASN A 39 10.82 4.51 -7.95
CA ASN A 39 10.59 3.79 -9.22
C ASN A 39 9.18 3.15 -9.31
N ILE A 40 8.18 3.73 -8.67
CA ILE A 40 6.77 3.33 -8.85
C ILE A 40 6.06 4.24 -9.86
N SER A 41 5.08 3.69 -10.55
CA SER A 41 4.23 4.34 -11.54
C SER A 41 2.81 3.79 -11.42
N VAL A 42 1.84 4.56 -11.93
CA VAL A 42 0.47 4.07 -12.14
C VAL A 42 0.53 2.82 -13.02
N GLY A 43 -0.24 1.80 -12.67
CA GLY A 43 -0.22 0.47 -13.29
C GLY A 43 0.77 -0.54 -12.68
N ASP A 44 1.70 -0.10 -11.81
CA ASP A 44 2.48 -1.05 -10.99
C ASP A 44 1.60 -1.67 -9.89
N ARG A 45 2.04 -2.80 -9.31
CA ARG A 45 1.31 -3.47 -8.23
C ARG A 45 1.94 -3.27 -6.86
N VAL A 46 1.09 -3.25 -5.83
CA VAL A 46 1.44 -3.34 -4.42
C VAL A 46 1.08 -4.74 -3.94
N TYR A 47 2.09 -5.49 -3.48
CA TYR A 47 1.93 -6.81 -2.88
C TYR A 47 1.86 -6.70 -1.35
N PHE A 48 0.87 -7.34 -0.76
CA PHE A 48 0.61 -7.29 0.67
C PHE A 48 1.08 -8.55 1.37
N VAL A 49 1.95 -8.36 2.36
CA VAL A 49 2.40 -9.41 3.25
C VAL A 49 1.51 -9.45 4.48
N LYS A 50 0.86 -10.58 4.69
CA LYS A 50 0.01 -10.90 5.84
C LYS A 50 0.29 -12.34 6.25
N ASN A 51 0.22 -12.59 7.56
CA ASN A 51 0.63 -13.86 8.19
C ASN A 51 2.04 -14.39 7.85
N GLY A 52 2.92 -13.55 7.30
CA GLY A 52 4.29 -13.94 6.92
C GLY A 52 4.41 -14.47 5.49
N GLU A 53 3.38 -14.30 4.66
CA GLU A 53 3.37 -14.65 3.24
C GLU A 53 2.78 -13.50 2.40
N ILE A 54 3.03 -13.51 1.10
CA ILE A 54 2.34 -12.62 0.16
C ILE A 54 0.97 -13.24 -0.12
N GLU A 55 -0.10 -12.59 0.35
CA GLU A 55 -1.48 -13.11 0.24
C GLU A 55 -2.25 -12.47 -0.92
N SER A 56 -2.00 -11.19 -1.19
CA SER A 56 -2.75 -10.43 -2.20
C SER A 56 -1.92 -9.33 -2.86
N SER A 57 -2.43 -8.81 -3.97
CA SER A 57 -1.89 -7.62 -4.63
C SER A 57 -3.00 -6.72 -5.17
N MET A 58 -2.67 -5.45 -5.36
CA MET A 58 -3.55 -4.45 -5.99
C MET A 58 -2.76 -3.56 -6.95
N GLU A 59 -3.40 -3.10 -8.02
CA GLU A 59 -2.84 -2.16 -8.98
C GLU A 59 -2.89 -0.72 -8.44
N ILE A 60 -1.86 0.06 -8.72
CA ILE A 60 -1.80 1.48 -8.39
C ILE A 60 -2.56 2.28 -9.45
N MET A 61 -3.68 2.88 -9.04
CA MET A 61 -4.50 3.74 -9.90
C MET A 61 -4.02 5.19 -9.86
N GLU A 62 -3.60 5.67 -8.69
CA GLU A 62 -3.14 7.04 -8.50
C GLU A 62 -2.04 7.10 -7.43
N ILE A 63 -1.11 8.03 -7.61
CA ILE A 63 0.00 8.28 -6.67
C ILE A 63 0.00 9.75 -6.30
N GLU A 64 -0.40 10.05 -5.07
CA GLU A 64 -0.28 11.38 -4.51
C GLU A 64 1.04 11.51 -3.75
N LYS A 65 1.94 12.36 -4.23
CA LYS A 65 3.27 12.61 -3.62
C LYS A 65 3.33 14.01 -3.02
N ASP A 66 4.07 14.14 -1.93
CA ASP A 66 4.55 15.41 -1.38
C ASP A 66 3.48 16.53 -1.27
N SER A 67 2.38 16.27 -0.57
CA SER A 67 1.55 17.37 -0.09
C SER A 67 2.22 18.03 1.12
N SER A 68 2.79 19.21 0.88
CA SER A 68 3.32 20.09 1.93
C SER A 68 2.29 21.18 2.21
N MET A 69 1.66 21.15 3.38
CA MET A 69 0.81 22.26 3.82
C MET A 69 1.58 23.08 4.88
N THR A 70 1.99 24.29 4.50
CA THR A 70 2.68 25.23 5.38
C THR A 70 1.65 26.10 6.08
N CYS A 71 1.59 26.04 7.42
CA CYS A 71 0.69 26.88 8.21
C CYS A 71 1.30 28.29 8.37
N LEU A 72 0.74 29.28 7.68
CA LEU A 72 1.19 30.69 7.72
C LEU A 72 1.19 31.32 9.13
N THR A 73 0.45 30.74 10.09
CA THR A 73 0.31 31.26 11.45
C THR A 73 1.35 30.69 12.42
N THR A 74 1.90 29.51 12.15
CA THR A 74 2.79 28.79 13.09
C THR A 74 4.12 28.36 12.48
N ASP A 75 4.32 28.58 11.18
CA ASP A 75 5.52 28.25 10.41
C ASP A 75 5.91 26.76 10.47
N ARG A 76 4.94 25.89 10.73
CA ARG A 76 5.11 24.44 10.74
C ARG A 76 4.63 23.84 9.42
N THR A 77 5.48 22.99 8.83
CA THR A 77 5.17 22.21 7.63
C THR A 77 4.84 20.78 8.01
N TRP A 78 3.63 20.33 7.67
CA TRP A 78 3.26 18.91 7.75
C TRP A 78 3.55 18.27 6.39
N THR A 79 4.33 17.18 6.40
CA THR A 79 4.71 16.44 5.19
C THR A 79 4.32 14.96 5.35
N GLY A 80 3.53 14.45 4.40
CA GLY A 80 3.33 13.02 4.16
C GLY A 80 3.93 12.68 2.79
N SER A 81 4.67 11.58 2.68
CA SER A 81 5.54 11.38 1.50
C SER A 81 4.84 10.73 0.30
N CYS A 82 3.84 9.86 0.50
CA CYS A 82 3.18 9.16 -0.60
C CYS A 82 1.87 8.48 -0.16
N GLN A 83 0.77 8.79 -0.83
CA GLN A 83 -0.48 8.02 -0.76
C GLN A 83 -0.71 7.33 -2.09
N LEU A 84 -1.14 6.07 -2.02
CA LEU A 84 -1.45 5.23 -3.17
C LEU A 84 -2.95 4.96 -3.15
N VAL A 85 -3.61 5.19 -4.29
CA VAL A 85 -4.97 4.71 -4.55
C VAL A 85 -4.85 3.41 -5.30
N LEU A 86 -5.48 2.36 -4.79
CA LEU A 86 -5.30 0.98 -5.19
C LEU A 86 -6.63 0.35 -5.59
N ASP A 87 -6.59 -0.50 -6.61
CA ASP A 87 -7.74 -1.26 -7.10
C ASP A 87 -7.27 -2.62 -7.68
N ASP A 88 -8.16 -3.37 -8.34
CA ASP A 88 -7.86 -4.67 -8.96
C ASP A 88 -7.24 -5.67 -7.97
N LEU A 89 -8.00 -5.97 -6.91
CA LEU A 89 -7.61 -6.92 -5.86
C LEU A 89 -7.45 -8.34 -6.43
N GLN A 90 -6.23 -8.87 -6.38
CA GLN A 90 -5.90 -10.23 -6.80
C GLN A 90 -5.42 -11.09 -5.62
N ASP A 91 -5.74 -12.38 -5.68
CA ASP A 91 -5.26 -13.40 -4.75
C ASP A 91 -3.89 -13.92 -5.22
N GLU A 92 -2.91 -13.86 -4.33
CA GLU A 92 -1.51 -14.18 -4.61
C GLU A 92 -0.97 -15.35 -3.79
N HIS A 93 -1.84 -16.08 -3.06
CA HIS A 93 -1.41 -17.23 -2.25
C HIS A 93 -0.69 -18.30 -3.08
N HIS A 94 -1.01 -18.39 -4.37
CA HIS A 94 -0.38 -19.29 -5.33
C HIS A 94 1.13 -19.04 -5.53
N LEU A 95 1.64 -17.86 -5.16
CA LEU A 95 3.07 -17.55 -5.21
C LEU A 95 3.90 -18.33 -4.17
N GLY A 96 3.31 -18.67 -3.02
CA GLY A 96 4.00 -19.40 -1.94
C GLY A 96 5.22 -18.69 -1.34
N ILE A 97 5.34 -17.37 -1.53
CA ILE A 97 6.50 -16.58 -1.10
C ILE A 97 6.34 -16.18 0.37
N HIS A 98 7.25 -16.67 1.21
CA HIS A 98 7.29 -16.34 2.63
C HIS A 98 8.16 -15.10 2.86
N VAL A 99 7.61 -14.12 3.58
CA VAL A 99 8.27 -12.83 3.84
C VAL A 99 8.14 -12.48 5.31
N LYS A 100 9.28 -12.30 5.98
CA LYS A 100 9.30 -11.73 7.33
C LYS A 100 8.82 -10.27 7.26
N GLY A 101 7.81 -9.94 8.07
CA GLY A 101 7.24 -8.61 8.12
C GLY A 101 8.28 -7.51 8.37
N PHE A 102 8.11 -6.36 7.71
CA PHE A 102 8.97 -5.20 7.82
C PHE A 102 8.16 -3.90 7.81
N GLN A 103 8.78 -2.80 8.23
CA GLN A 103 8.17 -1.47 8.15
C GLN A 103 8.57 -0.77 6.84
N GLY A 104 7.61 -0.07 6.22
CA GLY A 104 7.82 0.64 4.95
C GLY A 104 7.53 -0.26 3.75
N PHE A 105 8.31 -0.08 2.68
CA PHE A 105 8.16 -0.83 1.43
C PHE A 105 9.51 -1.43 0.98
N ARG A 106 9.43 -2.45 0.13
CA ARG A 106 10.56 -3.01 -0.63
C ARG A 106 10.15 -3.13 -2.09
N TYR A 107 11.10 -3.07 -3.02
CA TYR A 107 10.82 -3.39 -4.42
C TYR A 107 10.70 -4.90 -4.59
N ARG A 108 9.76 -5.36 -5.41
CA ARG A 108 9.65 -6.77 -5.78
C ARG A 108 11.01 -7.34 -6.21
N TRP A 109 11.36 -8.53 -5.71
CA TRP A 109 12.70 -9.12 -5.82
C TRP A 109 12.72 -10.58 -6.28
N TRP A 110 11.57 -11.13 -6.67
CA TRP A 110 11.45 -12.45 -7.29
C TRP A 110 11.14 -12.31 -8.77
#